data_AF-A0A9N9IX72-F1
#
_entry.id   AF-A0A9N9IX72-F1
#
_cell.length_a   1.000
_cell.length_b   1.000
_cell.length_c   1.000
_cell.angle_alpha   90.00
_cell.angle_beta   90.00
_cell.angle_gamma   90.00
#
_symmetry.space_group_name_H-M   'P 1'
#
loop_
_entity.id
_entity.type
_entity.pdbx_description
1 polymer ?
#
loop_
_entity_poly.entity_id
_entity_poly.type
_entity_poly.pdbx_seq_one_letter_code
_entity_poly.pdbx_strand_id
1 'polypeptide(L)' 'KLPDIRSISLTAKRGSAWEVKLKYPNHLHPTHTDYPLCPECRIVKRNELSTHQKDLIDKLSG' A
#
# COMPACT_ATOMS: atom_id res chain seq x y z
N LYS A 1 -28.75 21.14 0.06
CA LYS A 1 -28.53 19.95 0.94
C LYS A 1 -27.90 18.87 0.06
N LEU A 2 -26.81 18.25 0.49
CA LEU A 2 -26.21 17.15 -0.28
C LEU A 2 -27.20 15.97 -0.33
N PRO A 3 -27.39 15.30 -1.48
CA PRO A 3 -28.28 14.15 -1.58
C PRO A 3 -27.75 13.00 -0.72
N ASP A 4 -28.64 12.22 -0.11
CA ASP A 4 -28.21 11.02 0.60
C ASP A 4 -27.64 10.04 -0.41
N ILE A 5 -26.41 9.56 -0.19
CA ILE A 5 -25.77 8.57 -1.06
C ILE A 5 -26.63 7.31 -1.24
N ARG A 6 -27.41 6.93 -0.22
CA ARG A 6 -28.31 5.77 -0.26
C ARG A 6 -29.54 5.99 -1.14
N SER A 7 -29.81 7.24 -1.51
CA SER A 7 -30.93 7.61 -2.38
C SER A 7 -30.54 7.66 -3.87
N ILE A 8 -29.25 7.49 -4.20
CA ILE A 8 -28.74 7.52 -5.57
C ILE A 8 -28.88 6.12 -6.20
N SER A 9 -29.53 6.02 -7.35
CA SER A 9 -29.63 4.77 -8.11
C SER A 9 -28.25 4.31 -8.60
N LEU A 10 -28.01 3.00 -8.55
CA LEU A 10 -26.81 2.36 -9.12
C LEU A 10 -26.67 2.60 -10.63
N THR A 11 -27.78 2.87 -11.33
CA THR A 11 -27.82 3.13 -12.79
C THR A 11 -27.97 4.62 -13.11
N ALA A 12 -27.64 5.51 -12.17
CA ALA A 12 -27.76 6.94 -12.38
C ALA A 12 -26.98 7.41 -13.61
N LYS A 13 -27.60 8.28 -14.42
CA LYS A 13 -27.01 8.84 -15.65
C LYS A 13 -25.73 9.64 -15.40
N ARG A 14 -25.49 10.10 -14.17
CA ARG A 14 -24.31 10.87 -13.77
C ARG A 14 -23.65 10.23 -12.55
N GLY A 15 -22.34 10.05 -12.61
CA GLY A 15 -21.53 9.64 -11.47
C GLY A 15 -21.37 10.77 -10.45
N SER A 16 -21.03 10.41 -9.22
CA SER A 16 -20.75 11.36 -8.14
C SER A 16 -19.47 10.96 -7.40
N ALA A 17 -18.66 11.94 -7.03
CA ALA A 17 -17.47 11.76 -6.20
C ALA A 17 -17.65 12.56 -4.91
N TRP A 18 -17.30 11.94 -3.78
CA TRP A 18 -17.50 12.52 -2.45
C TRP A 18 -16.17 12.57 -1.72
N GLU A 19 -15.80 13.77 -1.27
CA GLU A 19 -14.67 13.92 -0.36
C GLU A 19 -15.15 13.60 1.06
N VAL A 20 -14.64 12.51 1.62
CA VAL A 20 -14.95 12.11 3.00
C VAL A 20 -13.75 12.42 3.86
N LYS A 21 -13.93 13.32 4.84
CA LYS A 21 -12.95 13.51 5.92
C LYS A 21 -13.08 12.36 6.91
N LEU A 22 -12.40 11.26 6.62
CA LEU A 22 -12.29 10.14 7.55
C LEU A 22 -11.45 10.58 8.75
N LYS A 23 -12.08 10.64 9.93
CA LYS A 23 -11.35 10.75 11.19
C LYS A 23 -11.04 9.36 11.68
N TYR A 24 -9.77 9.02 11.71
CA TYR A 24 -9.34 7.74 12.26
C TYR A 24 -9.51 7.75 13.80
N PRO A 25 -10.14 6.73 14.42
CA PRO A 25 -10.39 6.72 15.85
C PRO A 25 -9.10 6.76 16.66
N ASN A 26 -9.01 7.69 17.63
CA ASN A 26 -7.75 7.93 18.32
C ASN A 26 -7.22 6.74 19.12
N HIS A 27 -8.13 5.90 19.63
CA HIS A 27 -7.79 4.71 20.41
C HIS A 27 -7.18 3.58 19.56
N LEU A 28 -7.32 3.65 18.23
CA LEU A 28 -6.74 2.69 17.29
C LEU A 28 -5.37 3.14 16.74
N HIS A 29 -4.95 4.38 17.01
CA HIS A 29 -3.62 4.83 16.57
C HIS A 29 -2.53 3.96 17.20
N PRO A 30 -2.47 3.76 18.53
CA PRO A 30 -1.36 3.01 19.13
C PRO A 30 -1.32 1.55 18.69
N THR A 31 -2.47 0.90 18.53
CA THR A 31 -2.56 -0.52 18.14
C THR A 31 -2.14 -0.78 16.70
N HIS A 32 -2.24 0.23 15.82
CA HIS A 32 -1.90 0.10 14.40
C HIS A 32 -0.66 0.94 14.02
N THR A 33 -0.01 1.56 15.00
CA THR A 33 1.32 2.20 14.85
C THR A 33 2.45 1.17 14.92
N ASP A 34 2.14 -0.12 15.08
CA ASP A 34 3.08 -1.25 14.96
C ASP A 34 3.52 -1.48 13.51
N TYR A 35 4.01 -0.44 12.84
CA TYR A 35 4.55 -0.51 11.48
C TYR A 35 6.08 -0.53 11.51
N PRO A 36 6.76 -1.67 11.78
CA PRO A 36 8.13 -1.86 11.34
C PRO A 36 8.08 -2.53 9.95
N LEU A 37 7.40 -1.94 8.97
CA LEU A 37 7.39 -2.45 7.59
C LEU A 37 7.83 -1.39 6.59
N CYS A 38 8.71 -0.48 6.99
CA CYS A 38 9.68 0.01 6.02
C CYS A 38 10.71 -1.11 5.90
N PRO A 39 10.73 -1.93 4.81
CA PRO A 39 11.90 -2.75 4.57
C PRO A 39 13.07 -1.77 4.49
N GLU A 40 13.98 -1.85 5.45
CA GLU A 40 15.19 -1.04 5.39
C GLU A 40 15.87 -1.35 4.05
N CYS A 41 16.07 -0.30 3.25
CA CYS A 41 16.83 -0.42 2.01
C CYS A 41 18.28 -0.75 2.37
N ARG A 42 18.58 -2.04 2.47
CA ARG A 42 19.93 -2.53 2.75
C ARG A 42 20.64 -2.85 1.45
N ILE A 43 21.77 -2.19 1.23
CA ILE A 43 22.70 -2.58 0.15
C ILE A 43 23.37 -3.89 0.56
N VAL A 44 23.12 -4.95 -0.21
CA VAL A 44 23.69 -6.29 0.02
C VAL A 44 24.97 -6.46 -0.79
N LYS A 45 26.03 -6.96 -0.16
CA LYS A 45 27.31 -7.26 -0.83
C LYS A 45 27.24 -8.59 -1.55
N ARG A 46 28.05 -8.78 -2.61
CA ARG A 46 28.04 -10.02 -3.44
C ARG A 46 28.36 -11.29 -2.62
N ASN A 47 29.11 -11.19 -1.54
CA ASN A 47 29.43 -12.31 -0.66
C ASN A 47 28.24 -12.76 0.22
N GLU A 48 27.27 -11.87 0.47
CA GLU A 48 26.06 -12.15 1.25
C GLU A 48 24.95 -12.82 0.42
N LEU A 49 25.13 -12.90 -0.90
CA LEU A 49 24.19 -13.56 -1.81
C LEU A 49 24.27 -15.08 -1.67
N SER A 50 23.11 -15.72 -1.72
CA SER A 50 23.01 -17.18 -1.85
C SER A 50 23.62 -17.65 -3.18
N THR A 51 23.97 -18.93 -3.26
CA THR A 51 24.50 -19.55 -4.47
C THR A 51 23.56 -19.38 -5.66
N HIS A 52 22.25 -19.51 -5.45
CA HIS A 52 21.24 -19.34 -6.50
C HIS A 52 21.20 -17.91 -7.05
N GLN A 53 21.28 -16.90 -6.17
CA GLN A 53 21.28 -15.49 -6.58
C GLN A 53 22.54 -15.14 -7.38
N LYS A 54 23.70 -15.73 -7.04
CA LYS A 54 24.94 -15.55 -7.80
C LYS A 54 24.81 -16.11 -9.22
N ASP A 55 24.29 -17.32 -9.35
CA ASP A 55 24.02 -17.98 -10.65
C ASP A 55 23.06 -17.17 -11.52
N LEU A 56 22.00 -16.59 -10.93
CA LEU A 56 21.09 -15.70 -11.65
C LEU A 56 21.77 -14.44 -12.18
N ILE A 57 22.62 -13.80 -11.38
CA ILE A 57 23.36 -12.61 -11.81
C ILE A 57 24.25 -12.98 -13.00
N ASP A 58 24.99 -14.08 -12.92
CA ASP A 58 25.92 -14.49 -13.98
C ASP A 58 25.17 -14.81 -15.29
N LYS A 59 23.97 -15.40 -15.19
CA LYS A 59 23.10 -15.68 -16.36
C LYS A 59 22.49 -14.44 -17.00
N LEU A 60 22.22 -13.40 -16.21
CA LEU A 60 21.48 -12.22 -16.65
C LEU A 60 22.37 -11.00 -16.93
N SER A 61 23.66 -11.07 -16.59
CA SER A 61 24.63 -9.98 -16.84
C SER A 61 25.30 -10.06 -18.22
N GLY A 62 24.77 -10.88 -19.12
CA GLY A 62 25.26 -11.07 -20.50
C GLY A 62 24.74 -10.03 -21.47
#